data_AF-A0A3M1S016-F1
#
_entry.id   AF-A0A3M1S016-F1
#
_cell.length_a   1.000
_cell.length_b   1.000
_cell.length_c   1.000
_cell.angle_alpha   90.00
_cell.angle_beta   90.00
_cell.angle_gamma   90.00
#
_symmetry.space_group_name_H-M   'P 1'
#
loop_
_entity.id
_entity.type
_entity.pdbx_description
1 polymer ?
#
loop_
_entity_poly.entity_id
_entity_poly.type
_entity_poly.pdbx_seq_one_letter_code
_entity_poly.pdbx_strand_id
1 'polypeptide(L)' 'MWLMGTAVCIAWVICLSSGRSVWAQEEKPETIRLFDGKSLDGWMVKCRPQDNDKRGYWKVVDGTITAEVPEGSKHHYIWL' A
#
# COMPACT_ATOMS: atom_id res chain seq x y z
N MET A 1 70.36 -7.07 20.52
CA MET A 1 70.18 -6.33 19.26
C MET A 1 69.10 -7.07 18.46
N TRP A 2 67.84 -7.09 18.92
CA TRP A 2 66.76 -6.12 18.68
C TRP A 2 66.61 -5.67 17.22
N LEU A 3 65.37 -5.82 16.71
CA LEU A 3 64.77 -5.23 15.49
C LEU A 3 65.24 -5.94 14.21
N MET A 4 64.43 -6.73 13.51
CA MET A 4 63.30 -6.29 12.69
C MET A 4 62.34 -7.48 12.48
N GLY A 5 61.04 -7.36 12.77
CA GLY A 5 60.12 -8.47 12.47
C GLY A 5 58.63 -8.23 12.65
N THR A 6 58.19 -7.13 13.26
CA THR A 6 56.78 -6.97 13.68
C THR A 6 56.00 -5.90 12.92
N ALA A 7 56.60 -5.21 11.95
CA ALA A 7 55.94 -4.05 11.33
C ALA A 7 54.96 -4.36 10.18
N VAL A 8 54.90 -5.59 9.65
CA VAL A 8 54.03 -5.90 8.49
C VAL A 8 52.66 -6.45 8.90
N CYS A 9 52.49 -6.97 10.11
CA CYS A 9 51.25 -7.65 10.50
C CYS A 9 50.14 -6.72 11.03
N ILE A 10 50.43 -5.45 11.35
CA ILE A 10 49.43 -4.57 12.00
C ILE A 10 48.61 -3.76 10.98
N ALA A 11 49.02 -3.68 9.71
CA ALA A 11 48.28 -2.93 8.69
C ALA A 11 47.08 -3.70 8.08
N TRP A 12 46.96 -5.02 8.28
CA TRP A 12 45.84 -5.81 7.75
C TRP A 12 44.64 -5.92 8.70
N VAL A 13 44.81 -5.62 9.99
CA VAL A 13 43.73 -5.77 10.98
C VAL A 13 42.81 -4.54 11.00
N ILE A 14 43.26 -3.39 10.51
CA ILE A 14 42.49 -2.13 10.59
C ILE A 14 41.50 -1.99 9.41
N CYS A 15 41.62 -2.77 8.34
CA CYS A 15 40.67 -2.73 7.21
C CYS A 15 39.44 -3.65 7.34
N LEU A 16 39.28 -4.40 8.44
CA LEU A 16 38.16 -5.36 8.59
C LEU A 16 37.01 -4.90 9.51
N SER A 17 37.01 -3.65 10.01
CA SER A 17 35.93 -3.17 10.91
C SER A 17 35.07 -2.03 10.37
N SER A 18 35.36 -1.49 9.18
CA SER A 18 34.48 -0.53 8.49
C SER A 18 33.51 -1.20 7.51
N GLY A 19 33.27 -2.50 7.67
CA GLY A 19 32.08 -3.17 7.15
C GLY A 19 30.86 -2.88 8.02
N ARG A 20 30.57 -1.60 8.32
CA ARG A 20 29.23 -1.25 8.79
C ARG A 20 28.38 -1.33 7.53
N SER A 21 27.86 -2.52 7.24
CA SER A 21 26.68 -2.63 6.41
C SER A 21 25.65 -1.71 7.07
N VAL A 22 25.50 -0.51 6.51
CA VAL A 22 24.33 0.31 6.72
C VAL A 22 23.25 -0.51 6.06
N TRP A 23 22.69 -1.46 6.80
CA TRP A 23 21.54 -2.21 6.37
C TRP A 23 20.51 -1.14 6.00
N ALA A 24 20.27 -0.97 4.70
CA ALA A 24 19.22 -0.10 4.22
C ALA A 24 17.94 -0.68 4.81
N GLN A 25 17.31 0.03 5.74
CA GLN A 25 15.97 -0.33 6.18
C GLN A 25 15.07 -0.15 4.96
N GLU A 26 14.63 -1.28 4.42
CA GLU A 26 13.56 -1.30 3.43
C GLU A 26 12.31 -0.79 4.13
N GLU A 27 11.98 0.49 3.92
CA GLU A 27 10.74 1.06 4.42
C GLU A 27 9.58 0.33 3.75
N LYS A 28 8.87 -0.49 4.54
CA LYS A 28 7.67 -1.15 4.06
C LYS A 28 6.63 -0.09 3.75
N PRO A 29 6.03 -0.10 2.55
CA PRO A 29 4.99 0.85 2.22
C PRO A 29 3.83 0.69 3.21
N GLU A 30 3.39 1.82 3.76
CA GLU A 30 2.24 1.85 4.65
C GLU A 30 1.00 1.38 3.87
N THR A 31 0.37 0.31 4.34
CA THR A 31 -0.88 -0.19 3.75
C THR A 31 -2.05 0.60 4.31
N ILE A 32 -2.70 1.38 3.46
CA ILE A 32 -3.87 2.18 3.83
C ILE A 32 -5.15 1.42 3.46
N ARG A 33 -6.08 1.31 4.41
CA ARG A 33 -7.41 0.75 4.16
C ARG A 33 -8.30 1.82 3.52
N LEU A 34 -8.70 1.60 2.27
CA LEU A 34 -9.58 2.51 1.53
C LEU A 34 -11.08 2.26 1.81
N PHE A 35 -11.41 1.09 2.35
CA PHE A 35 -12.76 0.69 2.69
C PHE A 35 -12.77 0.15 4.10
N ASP A 36 -13.73 0.62 4.90
CA ASP A 36 -13.85 0.32 6.33
C ASP A 36 -14.70 -0.93 6.61
N GLY A 37 -15.33 -1.52 5.57
CA GLY A 37 -16.23 -2.66 5.71
C GLY A 37 -17.62 -2.28 6.21
N LYS A 38 -17.98 -1.00 6.26
CA LYS A 38 -19.23 -0.52 6.90
C LYS A 38 -19.97 0.48 6.04
N SER A 39 -19.26 1.36 5.36
CA SER A 39 -19.84 2.51 4.68
C SER A 39 -19.15 2.76 3.33
N LEU A 40 -19.79 3.58 2.50
CA LEU A 40 -19.19 4.11 1.28
C LEU A 40 -18.58 5.50 1.53
N ASP A 41 -18.17 5.79 2.76
CA ASP A 41 -17.57 7.07 3.12
C ASP A 41 -16.27 7.29 2.33
N GLY A 42 -16.16 8.44 1.69
CA GLY A 42 -15.04 8.75 0.78
C GLY A 42 -15.18 8.18 -0.63
N TRP A 43 -16.19 7.35 -0.90
CA TRP A 43 -16.51 6.85 -2.24
C TRP A 43 -17.57 7.73 -2.91
N MET A 44 -17.58 7.77 -4.24
CA MET A 44 -18.51 8.63 -4.99
C MET A 44 -19.07 7.92 -6.21
N VAL A 45 -20.39 7.73 -6.21
CA VAL A 45 -21.08 7.18 -7.38
C VAL A 45 -21.04 8.19 -8.54
N LYS A 46 -20.42 7.78 -9.65
CA LYS A 46 -20.41 8.47 -10.94
C LYS A 46 -21.49 7.89 -11.84
N CYS A 47 -22.42 8.74 -12.24
CA CYS A 47 -23.49 8.40 -13.16
C CYS A 47 -23.90 9.64 -13.98
N ARG A 48 -24.72 9.44 -15.01
CA ARG A 48 -25.35 10.57 -15.70
C ARG A 48 -26.41 11.23 -14.80
N PRO A 49 -26.73 12.53 -15.01
CA PRO A 49 -27.77 13.20 -14.23
C PRO A 49 -29.14 12.50 -14.25
N GLN A 50 -29.47 11.82 -15.35
CA GLN A 50 -30.73 11.07 -15.51
C GLN A 50 -30.79 9.79 -14.65
N ASP A 51 -29.65 9.30 -14.18
CA ASP A 51 -29.55 8.08 -13.37
C ASP A 51 -29.22 8.40 -11.90
N ASN A 52 -29.36 9.66 -11.50
CA ASN A 52 -29.04 10.12 -10.14
C ASN A 52 -29.94 9.45 -9.08
N ASP A 53 -31.14 9.04 -9.47
CA ASP A 53 -32.09 8.26 -8.67
C ASP A 53 -31.59 6.82 -8.37
N LYS A 54 -30.65 6.31 -9.16
CA LYS A 54 -30.15 4.92 -9.10
C LYS A 54 -28.84 4.78 -8.33
N ARG A 55 -28.39 5.83 -7.63
CA ARG A 55 -27.19 5.79 -6.78
C ARG A 55 -27.24 4.70 -5.71
N GLY A 56 -28.45 4.31 -5.29
CA GLY A 56 -28.68 3.24 -4.32
C GLY A 56 -28.33 1.82 -4.81
N TYR A 57 -27.92 1.64 -6.07
CA TYR A 57 -27.44 0.34 -6.55
C TYR A 57 -26.14 -0.10 -5.88
N TRP A 58 -25.33 0.88 -5.42
CA TRP A 58 -24.16 0.61 -4.61
C TRP A 58 -24.50 0.69 -3.13
N LYS A 59 -24.24 -0.41 -2.42
CA LYS A 59 -24.46 -0.52 -0.98
C LYS A 59 -23.40 -1.39 -0.33
N VAL A 60 -23.28 -1.29 0.98
CA VAL A 60 -22.48 -2.22 1.78
C VAL A 60 -23.41 -3.26 2.38
N VAL A 61 -23.17 -4.54 2.06
CA VAL A 61 -23.90 -5.69 2.62
C VAL A 61 -22.88 -6.66 3.17
N ASP A 62 -23.00 -7.03 4.45
CA ASP A 62 -22.10 -7.96 5.14
C ASP A 62 -20.61 -7.63 4.97
N GLY A 63 -20.29 -6.33 5.06
CA GLY A 63 -18.94 -5.81 4.90
C GLY A 63 -18.38 -5.89 3.49
N THR A 64 -19.23 -6.07 2.49
CA THR A 64 -18.87 -6.13 1.07
C THR A 64 -19.54 -4.99 0.31
N ILE A 65 -18.78 -4.31 -0.56
CA ILE A 65 -19.36 -3.37 -1.53
C ILE A 65 -20.10 -4.20 -2.58
N THR A 66 -21.41 -4.00 -2.68
CA THR A 66 -22.29 -4.76 -3.56
C THR A 66 -22.95 -3.85 -4.56
N ALA A 67 -22.93 -4.26 -5.83
CA ALA A 67 -23.76 -3.70 -6.88
C ALA A 67 -25.04 -4.53 -7.01
N GLU A 68 -26.18 -3.95 -6.69
CA GLU A 68 -27.49 -4.57 -6.89
C GLU A 68 -28.30 -3.76 -7.88
N VAL A 69 -28.61 -4.39 -9.01
CA VAL A 69 -29.37 -3.79 -10.11
C VAL A 69 -30.71 -4.51 -10.20
N PRO A 70 -31.85 -3.81 -10.00
CA PRO A 70 -33.16 -4.40 -10.18
C PRO A 70 -33.34 -4.94 -11.61
N GLU A 71 -34.04 -6.07 -11.75
CA GLU A 71 -34.34 -6.64 -13.05
C GLU A 71 -35.09 -5.64 -13.95
N GLY A 72 -34.69 -5.57 -15.22
CA GLY A 72 -35.28 -4.64 -16.18
C GLY A 72 -34.92 -3.16 -15.97
N SER A 73 -34.05 -2.85 -15.01
CA SER A 73 -33.56 -1.48 -14.82
C SER A 73 -32.83 -0.97 -16.06
N LYS A 74 -33.35 0.11 -16.64
CA LYS A 74 -32.67 0.86 -17.70
C LYS A 74 -31.84 1.98 -17.07
N HIS A 75 -30.54 1.93 -17.30
CA HIS A 75 -29.60 2.94 -16.86
C HIS A 75 -28.41 2.97 -17.84
N HIS A 76 -27.63 4.05 -17.78
CA HIS A 76 -26.37 4.13 -18.51
C HIS A 76 -25.25 3.47 -17.69
N TYR A 77 -24.29 4.27 -17.22
CA TYR A 77 -23.25 3.81 -16.30
C TYR A 77 -23.57 4.29 -14.90
N ILE A 78 -23.28 3.43 -13.92
CA ILE A 78 -23.36 3.73 -12.50
C ILE A 78 -22.12 3.10 -11.85
N TRP A 79 -21.05 3.90 -11.74
CA TRP A 79 -19.77 3.44 -11.22
C TRP A 79 -19.55 3.98 -9.82
N LEU A 80 -18.89 3.19 -8.98
CA LEU A 80 -18.43 3.60 -7.65
C LEU A 80 -16.94 3.90 -7.67
#